data_AF-A0A1C4NDV7-F1
#
_entry.id   AF-A0A1C4NDV7-F1
#
_cell.length_a   1.000
_cell.length_b   1.000
_cell.length_c   1.000
_cell.angle_alpha   90.00
_cell.angle_beta   90.00
_cell.angle_gamma   90.00
#
_symmetry.space_group_name_H-M   'P 1'
#
loop_
_entity.id
_entity.type
_entity.pdbx_description
1 polymer ?
#
loop_
_entity_poly.entity_id
_entity_poly.type
_entity_poly.pdbx_seq_one_letter_code
_entity_poly.pdbx_strand_id
1 'polypeptide(L)' 'MVTVEGLVLTGTGLFFGTLAGVAGIIPFSAVRTDTFLPDVGPAMWLGIAAVGALATLVTSVGTARRALRTPAVSAVAVTA' A
#
# COMPACT_ATOMS: atom_id res chain seq x y z
N MET A 1 -17.45 4.61 -3.93
CA MET A 1 -17.12 3.78 -2.75
C MET A 1 -15.70 3.24 -2.84
N VAL A 2 -15.39 2.38 -3.83
CA VAL A 2 -14.04 1.78 -4.05
C VAL A 2 -12.87 2.77 -3.99
N THR A 3 -12.99 3.96 -4.58
CA THR A 3 -11.91 4.96 -4.53
C THR A 3 -11.61 5.41 -3.10
N VAL A 4 -12.64 5.66 -2.29
CA VAL A 4 -12.49 6.09 -0.90
C VAL A 4 -11.91 4.96 -0.05
N GLU A 5 -12.41 3.74 -0.22
CA GLU A 5 -11.88 2.56 0.46
C GLU A 5 -10.40 2.34 0.11
N GLY A 6 -10.05 2.41 -1.17
CA GLY A 6 -8.66 2.28 -1.61
C GLY A 6 -7.76 3.38 -1.05
N LEU A 7 -8.27 4.60 -0.90
CA LEU A 7 -7.53 5.73 -0.33
C LEU A 7 -7.31 5.56 1.18
N VAL A 8 -8.34 5.13 1.91
CA VAL A 8 -8.24 4.80 3.34
C VAL A 8 -7.29 3.63 3.56
N LEU A 9 -7.40 2.58 2.75
CA LEU A 9 -6.56 1.38 2.86
C LEU A 9 -5.08 1.70 2.55
N THR A 10 -4.83 2.47 1.49
CA THR A 10 -3.47 2.91 1.15
C THR A 10 -2.90 3.85 2.21
N GLY A 11 -3.69 4.81 2.67
CA GLY A 11 -3.25 5.78 3.68
C GLY A 11 -2.94 5.12 5.01
N THR A 12 -3.82 4.25 5.50
CA THR A 12 -3.58 3.49 6.74
C THR A 12 -2.38 2.54 6.60
N GLY A 13 -2.28 1.82 5.47
CA GLY A 13 -1.13 0.97 5.18
C GLY A 13 0.19 1.74 5.15
N LEU A 14 0.23 2.91 4.51
CA LEU A 14 1.42 3.76 4.42
C LEU A 14 1.79 4.33 5.80
N PHE A 15 0.81 4.74 6.60
CA PHE A 15 1.03 5.22 7.95
C PHE A 15 1.69 4.16 8.83
N PHE A 16 1.06 2.98 8.94
CA PHE A 16 1.61 1.89 9.75
C PHE A 16 2.91 1.31 9.17
N GLY A 17 3.05 1.27 7.84
CA GLY A 17 4.29 0.87 7.18
C GLY A 17 5.44 1.84 7.47
N THR A 18 5.16 3.14 7.56
CA THR A 18 6.16 4.14 7.97
C THR A 18 6.57 3.92 9.41
N LEU A 19 5.61 3.71 10.33
CA LEU A 19 5.92 3.41 11.74
C LEU A 19 6.77 2.14 11.88
N ALA A 20 6.42 1.07 11.13
CA ALA A 20 7.19 -0.17 11.12
C ALA A 20 8.61 0.04 10.56
N GLY A 21 8.76 0.81 9.48
CA GLY A 21 10.06 1.15 8.91
C GLY A 21 10.93 1.92 9.89
N VAL A 22 10.37 2.92 10.57
CA VAL A 22 11.04 3.69 11.63
C VAL A 22 11.46 2.78 12.78
N ALA A 23 10.55 1.92 13.25
CA ALA A 23 10.82 0.96 14.32
C ALA A 23 11.94 -0.04 13.96
N GLY A 24 12.13 -0.35 12.66
CA GLY A 24 13.23 -1.18 12.20
C GLY A 24 14.56 -0.43 12.02
N ILE A 25 14.53 0.75 11.38
CA ILE A 25 15.74 1.47 10.98
C ILE A 25 16.43 2.18 12.14
N ILE A 26 15.67 2.70 13.11
CA ILE A 26 16.23 3.39 14.28
C ILE A 26 17.16 2.48 15.10
N PRO A 27 16.72 1.30 15.60
CA PRO A 27 17.60 0.44 16.40
C PRO A 27 18.79 -0.06 15.58
N PHE A 28 18.60 -0.34 14.28
CA PHE A 28 19.69 -0.72 13.39
C PHE A 28 20.75 0.39 13.28
N SER A 29 20.33 1.62 13.07
CA SER A 29 21.23 2.76 12.91
C SER A 29 21.93 3.12 14.21
N ALA A 30 21.23 3.02 15.34
CA ALA A 30 21.80 3.24 16.67
C ALA A 30 22.95 2.26 16.96
N VAL A 31 22.80 0.98 16.61
CA VAL A 31 23.84 -0.03 16.85
C VAL A 31 24.99 0.07 15.84
N ARG A 32 24.70 0.46 14.59
CA ARG A 32 25.65 0.30 13.49
C ARG A 32 26.38 1.57 13.07
N THR A 33 25.79 2.72 13.34
CA THR A 33 26.28 4.03 12.87
C THR A 33 26.34 5.08 13.98
N ASP A 34 26.03 4.71 15.23
CA ASP A 34 25.95 5.60 16.40
C ASP A 34 25.05 6.84 16.19
N THR A 35 24.15 6.78 15.19
CA THR A 35 23.18 7.84 14.89
C THR A 35 21.76 7.27 14.87
N PHE A 36 20.81 8.06 15.38
CA PHE A 36 19.38 7.74 15.33
C PHE A 36 18.72 8.24 14.06
N LEU A 37 19.36 9.17 13.34
CA LEU A 37 18.81 9.75 12.13
C LEU A 37 19.39 9.00 10.93
N PRO A 38 18.56 8.31 10.14
CA PRO A 38 19.04 7.62 8.97
C PRO A 38 19.41 8.62 7.86
N ASP A 39 20.51 8.34 7.15
CA ASP A 39 21.08 9.21 6.10
C ASP A 39 20.24 9.23 4.79
N VAL A 40 19.09 8.56 4.78
CA VAL A 40 18.22 8.50 3.60
C VAL A 40 17.31 9.72 3.52
N GLY A 41 17.42 10.46 2.42
CA GLY A 41 16.58 11.63 2.17
C GLY A 41 15.09 11.28 1.94
N PRO A 42 14.19 12.28 1.99
CA PRO A 42 12.74 12.10 1.87
C PRO A 42 12.30 11.47 0.54
N ALA A 43 13.15 11.51 -0.49
CA ALA A 43 12.93 10.85 -1.77
C ALA A 43 12.68 9.33 -1.63
N MET A 44 13.31 8.66 -0.67
CA MET A 44 13.10 7.22 -0.46
C MET A 44 11.69 6.94 0.06
N TRP A 45 11.21 7.75 1.00
CA TRP A 45 9.84 7.64 1.50
C TRP A 45 8.81 7.89 0.40
N LEU A 46 9.04 8.90 -0.46
CA LEU A 46 8.18 9.15 -1.62
C LEU A 46 8.16 7.95 -2.59
N GLY A 47 9.30 7.29 -2.79
CA GLY A 47 9.38 6.04 -3.56
C GLY A 47 8.51 4.93 -2.95
N ILE A 48 8.59 4.72 -1.64
CA ILE A 48 7.76 3.73 -0.92
C ILE A 48 6.27 4.06 -1.07
N ALA A 49 5.90 5.33 -0.86
CA ALA A 49 4.53 5.80 -0.99
C ALA A 49 3.98 5.60 -2.41
N ALA A 50 4.79 5.91 -3.43
CA ALA A 50 4.43 5.71 -4.83
C ALA A 50 4.21 4.23 -5.16
N VAL A 51 5.10 3.34 -4.69
CA VAL A 51 4.95 1.89 -4.88
C VAL A 51 3.69 1.37 -4.20
N GLY A 52 3.42 1.79 -2.96
CA GLY A 52 2.20 1.42 -2.24
C GLY A 52 0.93 1.87 -2.97
N ALA A 53 0.89 3.12 -3.43
CA ALA A 53 -0.24 3.66 -4.18
C ALA A 53 -0.46 2.92 -5.51
N LEU A 54 0.62 2.62 -6.24
CA LEU A 54 0.56 1.85 -7.48
C LEU A 54 0.04 0.43 -7.24
N ALA A 55 0.50 -0.24 -6.18
CA ALA A 55 0.03 -1.58 -5.84
C ALA A 55 -1.49 -1.58 -5.55
N THR A 56 -2.00 -0.62 -4.76
CA THR A 56 -3.44 -0.49 -4.51
C THR A 56 -4.22 -0.18 -5.80
N LEU A 57 -3.69 0.69 -6.65
CA LEU A 57 -4.35 1.05 -7.90
C LEU A 57 -4.45 -0.15 -8.86
N VAL A 58 -3.33 -0.86 -9.05
CA VAL A 58 -3.26 -2.03 -9.95
C VAL A 58 -4.21 -3.12 -9.47
N THR A 59 -4.23 -3.41 -8.18
CA THR A 59 -5.13 -4.42 -7.61
C THR A 59 -6.59 -4.01 -7.77
N SER A 60 -6.93 -2.77 -7.44
CA SER A 60 -8.31 -2.25 -7.56
C SER A 60 -8.81 -2.22 -9.01
N VAL A 61 -7.97 -1.77 -9.95
CA VAL A 61 -8.33 -1.75 -11.39
C VAL A 61 -8.38 -3.17 -11.95
N GLY A 62 -7.46 -4.05 -11.55
CA GLY A 62 -7.43 -5.44 -11.96
C GLY A 62 -8.69 -6.19 -11.55
N THR A 63 -9.10 -6.06 -10.29
CA THR A 63 -10.34 -6.68 -9.78
C THR A 63 -11.58 -6.08 -10.45
N ALA A 64 -11.64 -4.76 -10.60
CA ALA A 64 -12.74 -4.10 -11.30
C ALA A 64 -12.88 -4.57 -12.75
N ARG A 65 -11.77 -4.62 -13.50
CA ARG A 65 -11.75 -5.12 -14.89
C ARG A 65 -12.21 -6.57 -14.98
N ARG A 66 -11.80 -7.41 -14.02
CA ARG A 66 -12.20 -8.83 -13.98
C ARG A 66 -13.68 -8.97 -13.66
N ALA A 67 -14.21 -8.22 -12.70
CA ALA A 67 -15.61 -8.24 -12.32
C ALA A 67 -16.54 -7.79 -13.46
N LEU A 68 -16.17 -6.71 -14.17
CA LEU A 68 -16.96 -6.17 -15.28
C LEU A 68 -17.02 -7.07 -16.51
N ARG A 69 -16.13 -8.08 -16.64
CA ARG A 69 -16.14 -9.05 -17.74
C ARG A 69 -17.16 -10.18 -17.58
N THR A 70 -17.69 -10.37 -16.37
CA THR A 70 -18.68 -11.42 -16.11
C THR A 70 -20.09 -10.83 -16.21
N PRO A 71 -20.97 -11.39 -17.07
CA PRO A 71 -22.37 -10.96 -17.12
C PRO A 71 -23.03 -11.11 -15.74
N ALA A 72 -23.77 -10.09 -15.30
CA ALA A 72 -24.38 -10.07 -13.97
C ALA A 72 -25.30 -11.28 -13.74
N VAL A 73 -26.04 -11.70 -14.77
CA VAL A 73 -26.91 -12.89 -14.72
C VAL A 73 -26.13 -14.18 -14.48
N SER A 74 -24.95 -14.32 -15.09
CA SER A 74 -24.08 -15.47 -14.90
C SER A 74 -23.41 -15.44 -13.52
N ALA A 75 -23.06 -14.26 -13.02
CA ALA A 75 -22.48 -14.11 -11.69
C ALA A 75 -23.45 -14.53 -10.58
N VAL A 76 -24.73 -14.17 -10.71
CA VAL A 76 -25.77 -14.52 -9.73
C VAL A 76 -26.22 -15.99 -9.87
N ALA A 77 -26.23 -16.53 -11.09
CA ALA A 77 -26.61 -17.93 -11.33
C ALA A 77 -25.63 -18.94 -10.70
N VAL A 78 -24.37 -18.57 -10.46
CA VAL A 78 -23.38 -19.42 -9.76
C VAL A 78 -23.61 -19.49 -8.24
N THR A 79 -24.37 -18.52 -7.69
CA THR A 79 -24.67 -18.44 -6.26
C THR A 79 -26.07 -18.93 -5.87
N ALA A 80 -26.92 -19.26 -6.86
CA ALA A 80 -28.27 -19.78 -6.67
C ALA A 80 -28.29 -21.32 -6.64
#